data_AF-A0A1G8MQL4-F1
#
_entry.id   AF-A0A1G8MQL4-F1
#
_cell.length_a   1.000
_cell.length_b   1.000
_cell.length_c   1.000
_cell.angle_alpha   90.00
_cell.angle_beta   90.00
_cell.angle_gamma   90.00
#
_symmetry.space_group_name_H-M   'P 1'
#
loop_
_entity.id
_entity.type
_entity.pdbx_description
1 polymer ?
#
loop_
_entity_poly.entity_id
_entity_poly.type
_entity_poly.pdbx_seq_one_letter_code
_entity_poly.pdbx_strand_id
1 'polypeptide(L)'
;MSEIYQAASLTEALQMAQAFKVAGTYDLFRGQAQNWPVMSSLSRLLPDPDPEIQKQLERLFLFFDSSPALRKYKADIDWFWAVAQHYGLKTNYIDFTDSPEVAAYFATNSKDNIPGKDAVLICLNEADWTLFMSGMKGYFEEEKVITPYIARIDVDNLWRLQAQQGCFMFTPYSHVEFFYDFDRILFPYSEPYAAIRNGHIYPQRKSELEQLLDHYFNMEELIKGGKRMRKFAEEINMPISHIGGLEFDHYFKRKQKHKSWRSAEFKSWDLPLVERWNPGKGVRLRLSYDNGLQAAAQQESIGQQLADLFQKRKVDRTKPVKFNLDPIIGIVGNFLKKIELCCSRAWEGMRNLPFSDAEIIQIISQVIVAGVTEELTGRVFSFSGEKLLQLEMTNEYGNISRCQVSPSVILSAIRADLFDILSDNAPKVLQPEILLHINDPYLLFDFHLLLAVFKKEIIFSQLLLQQENDHPVIFFTPAQINVLGYA
;
A
#
# COMPACT_ATOMS: atom_id res chain seq x y z
N MET A 1 42.30 6.38 -6.10
CA MET A 1 42.50 6.06 -4.67
C MET A 1 41.42 6.79 -3.94
N SER A 2 40.55 6.08 -3.24
CA SER A 2 39.51 6.71 -2.42
C SER A 2 40.11 7.44 -1.23
N GLU A 3 39.45 8.54 -0.87
CA GLU A 3 39.74 9.32 0.32
C GLU A 3 38.87 8.85 1.50
N ILE A 4 39.53 8.67 2.64
CA ILE A 4 38.90 8.26 3.89
C ILE A 4 39.02 9.41 4.89
N TYR A 5 37.88 10.02 5.19
CA TYR A 5 37.73 11.08 6.17
C TYR A 5 37.30 10.51 7.52
N GLN A 6 37.89 11.01 8.60
CA GLN A 6 37.58 10.59 9.97
C GLN A 6 36.88 11.75 10.70
N ALA A 7 35.70 11.48 11.26
CA ALA A 7 34.97 12.40 12.11
C ALA A 7 34.96 11.87 13.55
N ALA A 8 35.08 12.76 14.53
CA ALA A 8 34.97 12.38 15.95
C ALA A 8 33.52 12.07 16.36
N SER A 9 32.52 12.47 15.57
CA SER A 9 31.10 12.25 15.87
C SER A 9 30.22 12.30 14.62
N LEU A 10 28.97 11.82 14.75
CA LEU A 10 27.94 11.97 13.73
C LEU A 10 27.71 13.44 13.33
N THR A 11 27.74 14.37 14.30
CA THR A 11 27.51 15.80 14.03
C THR A 11 28.61 16.36 13.13
N GLU A 12 29.86 16.00 13.40
CA GLU A 12 30.99 16.42 12.58
C GLU A 12 30.96 15.76 11.19
N ALA A 13 30.62 14.48 11.11
CA ALA A 13 30.44 13.78 9.84
C ALA A 13 29.37 14.44 8.95
N LEU A 14 28.24 14.82 9.55
CA LEU A 14 27.18 15.56 8.86
C LEU A 14 27.62 16.95 8.40
N GLN A 15 28.36 17.69 9.23
CA GLN A 15 28.90 19.00 8.86
C GLN A 15 29.87 18.88 7.68
N MET A 16 30.74 17.86 7.69
CA MET A 16 31.63 17.57 6.56
C MET A 16 30.86 17.22 5.29
N ALA A 17 29.91 16.29 5.36
CA ALA A 17 29.08 15.90 4.21
C ALA A 17 28.32 17.11 3.62
N GLN A 18 27.76 17.97 4.48
CA GLN A 18 27.10 19.19 4.05
C GLN A 18 28.07 20.20 3.42
N ALA A 19 29.27 20.36 3.98
CA ALA A 19 30.31 21.23 3.43
C ALA A 19 30.77 20.73 2.05
N PHE A 20 30.99 19.42 1.88
CA PHE A 20 31.33 18.82 0.59
C PHE A 20 30.22 19.00 -0.44
N LYS A 21 28.95 18.85 -0.03
CA LYS A 21 27.80 19.12 -0.90
C LYS A 21 27.75 20.57 -1.37
N VAL A 22 27.94 21.52 -0.46
CA VAL A 22 27.95 22.96 -0.78
C VAL A 22 29.14 23.33 -1.67
N ALA A 23 30.29 22.70 -1.47
CA ALA A 23 31.48 22.89 -2.29
C ALA A 23 31.39 22.21 -3.68
N GLY A 24 30.38 21.37 -3.91
CA GLY A 24 30.26 20.57 -5.14
C GLY A 24 31.26 19.42 -5.24
N THR A 25 31.90 19.04 -4.12
CA THR A 25 32.83 17.90 -4.07
C THR A 25 32.08 16.58 -4.23
N TYR A 26 30.96 16.42 -3.52
CA TYR A 26 30.08 15.25 -3.61
C TYR A 26 28.63 15.69 -3.62
N ASP A 27 27.80 15.08 -4.45
CA ASP A 27 26.37 15.40 -4.58
C ASP A 27 25.45 14.24 -4.18
N LEU A 28 26.01 13.02 -4.02
CA LEU A 28 25.30 11.82 -3.62
C LEU A 28 25.94 11.17 -2.38
N PHE A 29 25.08 10.67 -1.49
CA PHE A 29 25.49 10.09 -0.21
C PHE A 29 24.76 8.76 0.04
N ARG A 30 25.40 7.83 0.75
CA ARG A 30 24.78 6.59 1.24
C ARG A 30 25.22 6.31 2.67
N GLY A 31 24.26 6.09 3.56
CA GLY A 31 24.54 5.69 4.93
C GLY A 31 24.68 4.18 5.08
N GLN A 32 25.69 3.71 5.82
CA GLN A 32 25.77 2.32 6.26
C GLN A 32 26.14 2.23 7.74
N ALA A 33 25.55 1.25 8.42
CA ALA A 33 25.77 1.00 9.83
C ALA A 33 27.22 0.68 10.19
N GLN A 34 27.96 0.11 9.23
CA GLN A 34 29.37 -0.26 9.35
C GLN A 34 30.06 -0.05 8.00
N ASN A 35 31.40 -0.03 8.03
CA ASN A 35 32.25 0.13 6.86
C ASN A 35 32.30 -1.12 5.94
N TRP A 36 31.15 -1.61 5.52
CA TRP A 36 31.03 -2.74 4.60
C TRP A 36 31.27 -2.33 3.15
N PRO A 37 31.58 -3.30 2.26
CA PRO A 37 31.63 -3.06 0.83
C PRO A 37 30.29 -2.56 0.27
N VAL A 38 30.36 -1.72 -0.75
CA VAL A 38 29.18 -1.23 -1.46
C VAL A 38 28.72 -2.29 -2.45
N MET A 39 27.61 -2.95 -2.12
CA MET A 39 27.07 -4.06 -2.92
C MET A 39 25.55 -4.03 -2.97
N SER A 40 24.99 -4.36 -4.14
CA SER A 40 23.53 -4.47 -4.33
C SER A 40 22.96 -5.63 -3.52
N SER A 41 21.63 -5.63 -3.38
CA SER A 41 20.94 -6.67 -2.62
C SER A 41 20.94 -8.04 -3.32
N LEU A 42 20.94 -8.08 -4.66
CA LEU A 42 21.07 -9.30 -5.44
C LEU A 42 22.50 -9.83 -5.43
N SER A 43 23.49 -8.94 -5.52
CA SER A 43 24.92 -9.30 -5.49
C SER A 43 25.31 -10.09 -4.24
N ARG A 44 24.66 -9.82 -3.10
CA ARG A 44 24.88 -10.53 -1.83
C ARG A 44 24.46 -11.99 -1.85
N LEU A 45 23.66 -12.41 -2.83
CA LEU A 45 23.17 -13.79 -2.95
C LEU A 45 23.93 -14.61 -3.99
N LEU A 46 24.80 -13.98 -4.78
CA LEU A 46 25.60 -14.70 -5.78
C LEU A 46 26.66 -15.58 -5.10
N PRO A 47 26.99 -16.75 -5.69
CA PRO A 47 26.60 -17.23 -7.02
C PRO A 47 25.25 -17.96 -7.10
N ASP A 48 24.54 -18.16 -5.99
CA ASP A 48 23.35 -19.03 -5.91
C ASP A 48 22.09 -18.24 -5.50
N PRO A 49 21.55 -17.39 -6.38
CA PRO A 49 20.34 -16.64 -6.10
C PRO A 49 19.12 -17.56 -6.11
N ASP A 50 18.21 -17.38 -5.15
CA ASP A 50 16.96 -18.13 -5.09
C ASP A 50 16.16 -17.95 -6.40
N PRO A 51 15.87 -19.02 -7.17
CA PRO A 51 15.09 -18.96 -8.40
C PRO A 51 13.70 -18.35 -8.21
N GLU A 52 13.17 -18.33 -6.99
CA GLU A 52 11.91 -17.66 -6.70
C GLU A 52 11.99 -16.16 -6.95
N ILE A 53 13.15 -15.51 -6.75
CA ILE A 53 13.33 -14.06 -6.98
C ILE A 53 12.92 -13.68 -8.41
N GLN A 54 13.37 -14.46 -9.40
CA GLN A 54 13.00 -14.24 -10.80
C GLN A 54 11.49 -14.38 -11.00
N LYS A 55 10.87 -15.41 -10.41
CA LYS A 55 9.41 -15.62 -10.52
C LYS A 55 8.61 -14.49 -9.83
N GLN A 56 9.12 -13.92 -8.73
CA GLN A 56 8.47 -12.77 -8.08
C GLN A 56 8.53 -11.52 -8.96
N LEU A 57 9.67 -11.29 -9.64
CA LEU A 57 9.83 -10.17 -10.58
C LEU A 57 8.91 -10.34 -11.81
N GLU A 58 8.82 -11.55 -12.36
CA GLU A 58 7.90 -11.86 -13.47
C GLU A 58 6.43 -11.63 -13.07
N ARG A 59 6.02 -12.07 -11.88
CA ARG A 59 4.66 -11.81 -11.37
C ARG A 59 4.41 -10.33 -11.12
N LEU A 60 5.40 -9.57 -10.63
CA LEU A 60 5.27 -8.12 -10.44
C LEU A 60 5.12 -7.41 -11.79
N PHE A 61 5.87 -7.86 -12.80
CA PHE A 61 5.76 -7.32 -14.15
C PHE A 61 4.37 -7.58 -14.76
N LEU A 62 3.82 -8.78 -14.57
CA LEU A 62 2.45 -9.13 -14.99
C LEU A 62 1.40 -8.34 -14.20
N PHE A 63 1.62 -8.14 -12.90
CA PHE A 63 0.77 -7.30 -12.07
C PHE A 63 0.67 -5.87 -12.62
N PHE A 64 1.77 -5.27 -13.07
CA PHE A 64 1.69 -3.94 -13.71
C PHE A 64 1.02 -3.93 -15.09
N ASP A 65 0.84 -5.07 -15.75
CA ASP A 65 0.11 -5.14 -17.03
C ASP A 65 -1.42 -5.23 -16.87
N SER A 66 -1.85 -5.64 -15.68
CA SER A 66 -3.23 -6.01 -15.38
C SER A 66 -4.22 -4.87 -15.56
N SER A 67 -3.84 -3.63 -15.22
CA SER A 67 -4.67 -2.44 -15.40
C SER A 67 -3.95 -1.31 -16.13
N PRO A 68 -4.66 -0.53 -16.98
CA PRO A 68 -4.07 0.58 -17.71
C PRO A 68 -3.36 1.61 -16.82
N ALA A 69 -3.87 1.85 -15.61
CA ALA A 69 -3.27 2.79 -14.65
C ALA A 69 -1.89 2.35 -14.15
N LEU A 70 -1.62 1.05 -14.10
CA LEU A 70 -0.37 0.48 -13.60
C LEU A 70 0.71 0.31 -14.67
N ARG A 71 0.33 0.24 -15.95
CA ARG A 71 1.27 -0.05 -17.05
C ARG A 71 2.45 0.90 -17.14
N LYS A 72 2.29 2.16 -16.69
CA LYS A 72 3.38 3.13 -16.67
C LYS A 72 4.56 2.69 -15.79
N TYR A 73 4.31 1.95 -14.70
CA TYR A 73 5.35 1.52 -13.76
C TYR A 73 6.24 0.39 -14.28
N LYS A 74 5.86 -0.27 -15.38
CA LYS A 74 6.71 -1.24 -16.09
C LYS A 74 7.26 -0.72 -17.42
N ALA A 75 6.73 0.38 -17.93
CA ALA A 75 7.19 0.98 -19.19
C ALA A 75 8.55 1.66 -19.02
N ASP A 76 8.80 2.21 -17.84
CA ASP A 76 10.10 2.69 -17.41
C ASP A 76 10.78 1.60 -16.55
N ILE A 77 11.96 1.15 -16.97
CA ILE A 77 12.69 0.06 -16.32
C ILE A 77 13.20 0.48 -14.94
N ASP A 78 13.63 1.73 -14.78
CA ASP A 78 14.10 2.26 -13.50
C ASP A 78 12.94 2.30 -12.50
N TRP A 79 11.75 2.74 -12.93
CA TRP A 79 10.56 2.74 -12.09
C TRP A 79 10.20 1.34 -11.61
N PHE A 80 10.25 0.35 -12.50
CA PHE A 80 9.98 -1.04 -12.16
C PHE A 80 10.94 -1.54 -11.07
N TRP A 81 12.24 -1.32 -11.25
CA TRP A 81 13.25 -1.77 -10.29
C TRP A 81 13.22 -0.98 -8.98
N ALA A 82 12.88 0.31 -9.03
CA ALA A 82 12.67 1.12 -7.84
C ALA A 82 11.56 0.54 -6.98
N VAL A 83 10.41 0.19 -7.57
CA VAL A 83 9.31 -0.46 -6.85
C VAL A 83 9.72 -1.82 -6.32
N ALA A 84 10.39 -2.65 -7.14
CA ALA A 84 10.85 -3.97 -6.73
C ALA A 84 11.76 -3.88 -5.48
N GLN A 85 12.77 -3.03 -5.52
CA GLN A 85 13.70 -2.79 -4.41
C GLN A 85 12.99 -2.23 -3.18
N HIS A 86 12.07 -1.30 -3.38
CA HIS A 86 11.31 -0.66 -2.31
C HIS A 86 10.55 -1.65 -1.43
N TYR A 87 9.99 -2.68 -2.06
CA TYR A 87 9.25 -3.76 -1.41
C TYR A 87 10.11 -4.99 -1.08
N GLY A 88 11.44 -4.84 -1.14
CA GLY A 88 12.38 -5.83 -0.62
C GLY A 88 12.75 -6.96 -1.59
N LEU A 89 12.33 -6.88 -2.87
CA LEU A 89 12.87 -7.76 -3.89
C LEU A 89 14.36 -7.45 -4.09
N LYS A 90 15.13 -8.50 -4.38
CA LYS A 90 16.57 -8.38 -4.56
C LYS A 90 16.87 -7.87 -5.96
N THR A 91 17.62 -6.77 -6.04
CA THR A 91 17.90 -6.02 -7.27
C THR A 91 19.39 -5.72 -7.39
N ASN A 92 19.79 -5.32 -8.59
CA ASN A 92 21.12 -4.82 -8.95
C ASN A 92 21.30 -3.31 -8.72
N TYR A 93 20.37 -2.69 -8.00
CA TYR A 93 20.39 -1.26 -7.71
C TYR A 93 20.87 -1.04 -6.28
N ILE A 94 21.59 0.07 -6.08
CA ILE A 94 22.17 0.47 -4.79
C ILE A 94 21.60 1.84 -4.44
N ASP A 95 21.01 1.98 -3.26
CA ASP A 95 20.40 3.24 -2.82
C ASP A 95 21.47 4.30 -2.52
N PHE A 96 21.28 5.48 -3.08
CA PHE A 96 21.93 6.72 -2.69
C PHE A 96 20.85 7.77 -2.41
N THR A 97 21.24 8.90 -1.84
CA THR A 97 20.37 10.05 -1.61
C THR A 97 21.18 11.30 -1.85
N ASP A 98 20.54 12.36 -2.33
CA ASP A 98 21.17 13.67 -2.38
C ASP A 98 21.23 14.34 -0.99
N SER A 99 20.54 13.81 0.03
CA SER A 99 20.45 14.41 1.36
C SER A 99 21.42 13.77 2.35
N PRO A 100 22.43 14.52 2.85
CA PRO A 100 23.32 14.04 3.90
C PRO A 100 22.59 13.60 5.18
N GLU A 101 21.48 14.27 5.51
CA GLU A 101 20.67 13.94 6.69
C GLU A 101 19.94 12.59 6.53
N VAL A 102 19.45 12.28 5.33
CA VAL A 102 18.84 10.98 5.03
C VAL A 102 19.91 9.88 5.05
N ALA A 103 21.10 10.14 4.51
CA ALA A 103 22.22 9.21 4.61
C ALA A 103 22.62 8.94 6.07
N ALA A 104 22.72 9.99 6.90
CA ALA A 104 22.98 9.85 8.34
C ALA A 104 21.90 9.03 9.07
N TYR A 105 20.64 9.23 8.72
CA TYR A 105 19.54 8.40 9.24
C TYR A 105 19.78 6.91 8.93
N PHE A 106 20.07 6.56 7.68
CA PHE A 106 20.34 5.16 7.31
C PHE A 106 21.62 4.60 7.93
N ALA A 107 22.63 5.44 8.17
CA ALA A 107 23.87 5.04 8.82
C ALA A 107 23.70 4.74 10.32
N THR A 108 22.65 5.25 10.98
CA THR A 108 22.54 5.22 12.46
C THR A 108 21.24 4.62 12.99
N ASN A 109 20.23 4.41 12.14
CA ASN A 109 18.93 3.83 12.51
C ASN A 109 18.78 2.36 12.04
N SER A 110 19.89 1.64 11.88
CA SER A 110 19.89 0.20 11.55
C SER A 110 19.95 -0.66 12.81
N LYS A 111 19.44 -1.90 12.69
CA LYS A 111 19.59 -2.92 13.74
C LYS A 111 21.02 -3.43 13.89
N ASP A 112 21.86 -3.22 12.87
CA ASP A 112 23.25 -3.66 12.85
C ASP A 112 24.25 -2.63 13.42
N ASN A 113 23.73 -1.48 13.89
CA ASN A 113 24.55 -0.48 14.56
C ASN A 113 25.03 -1.00 15.91
N ILE A 114 26.34 -0.87 16.18
CA ILE A 114 26.97 -1.31 17.42
C ILE A 114 27.66 -0.10 18.06
N PRO A 115 27.29 0.31 19.30
CA PRO A 115 27.93 1.44 19.98
C PRO A 115 29.46 1.32 20.00
N GLY A 116 30.15 2.39 19.62
CA GLY A 116 31.60 2.47 19.55
C GLY A 116 32.25 1.89 18.29
N LYS A 117 31.48 1.26 17.38
CA LYS A 117 31.96 0.92 16.04
C LYS A 117 31.68 2.05 15.06
N ASP A 118 32.52 2.18 14.05
CA ASP A 118 32.34 3.20 13.02
C ASP A 118 31.14 2.89 12.13
N ALA A 119 30.24 3.86 12.03
CA ALA A 119 29.30 3.98 10.93
C ALA A 119 29.94 4.81 9.81
N VAL A 120 29.35 4.77 8.61
CA VAL A 120 29.95 5.40 7.42
C VAL A 120 28.92 6.14 6.59
N LEU A 121 29.31 7.33 6.12
CA LEU A 121 28.70 8.00 4.98
C LEU A 121 29.59 7.77 3.77
N ILE A 122 29.09 7.05 2.78
CA ILE A 122 29.73 6.90 1.47
C ILE A 122 29.40 8.14 0.66
N CYS A 123 30.40 8.72 0.01
CA CYS A 123 30.31 9.93 -0.78
C CYS A 123 30.58 9.61 -2.26
N LEU A 124 29.78 10.18 -3.15
CA LEU A 124 29.89 9.98 -4.59
C LEU A 124 29.69 11.33 -5.30
N ASN A 125 30.53 11.58 -6.31
CA ASN A 125 30.36 12.66 -7.26
C ASN A 125 29.77 12.09 -8.57
N GLU A 126 28.54 12.44 -8.91
CA GLU A 126 27.84 11.89 -10.07
C GLU A 126 28.54 12.22 -11.39
N ALA A 127 29.15 13.41 -11.50
CA ALA A 127 29.87 13.81 -12.70
C ALA A 127 31.16 13.00 -12.89
N ASP A 128 31.93 12.80 -11.81
CA ASP A 128 33.12 11.95 -11.82
C ASP A 128 32.78 10.50 -12.17
N TRP A 129 31.75 9.95 -11.53
CA TRP A 129 31.24 8.61 -11.83
C TRP A 129 30.84 8.46 -13.30
N THR A 130 30.08 9.42 -13.83
CA THR A 130 29.61 9.39 -15.21
C THR A 130 30.79 9.46 -16.19
N LEU A 131 31.80 10.29 -15.89
CA LEU A 131 33.02 10.38 -16.69
C LEU A 131 33.80 9.06 -16.67
N PHE A 132 33.97 8.46 -15.49
CA PHE A 132 34.65 7.18 -15.33
C PHE A 132 33.94 6.06 -16.11
N MET A 133 32.63 5.92 -15.96
CA MET A 133 31.82 4.92 -16.67
C MET A 133 31.84 5.12 -18.19
N SER A 134 31.87 6.37 -18.66
CA SER A 134 32.01 6.69 -20.08
C SER A 134 33.36 6.20 -20.64
N GLY A 135 34.44 6.33 -19.87
CA GLY A 135 35.76 5.80 -20.23
C GLY A 135 35.80 4.26 -20.28
N MET A 136 34.97 3.60 -19.47
CA MET A 136 34.85 2.14 -19.42
C MET A 136 33.82 1.54 -20.38
N LYS A 137 33.11 2.36 -21.16
CA LYS A 137 31.97 1.91 -21.98
C LYS A 137 32.31 0.73 -22.90
N GLY A 138 33.48 0.74 -23.53
CA GLY A 138 33.92 -0.33 -24.43
C GLY A 138 34.01 -1.70 -23.75
N TYR A 139 34.47 -1.74 -22.49
CA TYR A 139 34.53 -2.96 -21.70
C TYR A 139 33.13 -3.56 -21.45
N PHE A 140 32.15 -2.71 -21.10
CA PHE A 140 30.77 -3.18 -20.88
C PHE A 140 30.09 -3.65 -22.16
N GLU A 141 30.36 -2.98 -23.29
CA GLU A 141 29.87 -3.41 -24.61
C GLU A 141 30.47 -4.77 -25.02
N GLU A 142 31.76 -5.01 -24.75
CA GLU A 142 32.42 -6.31 -24.98
C GLU A 142 31.82 -7.43 -24.12
N GLU A 143 31.56 -7.16 -22.85
CA GLU A 143 30.92 -8.09 -21.91
C GLU A 143 29.40 -8.27 -22.14
N LYS A 144 28.81 -7.52 -23.09
CA LYS A 144 27.37 -7.52 -23.42
C LYS A 144 26.47 -7.20 -22.22
N VAL A 145 26.92 -6.31 -21.34
CA VAL A 145 26.15 -5.84 -20.19
C VAL A 145 25.85 -4.35 -20.30
N ILE A 146 24.81 -3.92 -19.57
CA ILE A 146 24.45 -2.50 -19.50
C ILE A 146 25.51 -1.77 -18.67
N THR A 147 26.07 -0.68 -19.20
CA THR A 147 26.99 0.20 -18.48
C THR A 147 26.34 0.70 -17.18
N PRO A 148 27.02 0.63 -16.03
CA PRO A 148 26.52 1.21 -14.77
C PRO A 148 26.13 2.68 -14.91
N TYR A 149 25.04 3.10 -14.26
CA TYR A 149 24.54 4.48 -14.32
C TYR A 149 23.82 4.87 -13.03
N ILE A 150 23.63 6.18 -12.85
CA ILE A 150 22.81 6.74 -11.78
C ILE A 150 21.41 6.99 -12.32
N ALA A 151 20.42 6.35 -11.71
CA ALA A 151 19.00 6.53 -11.95
C ALA A 151 18.44 7.52 -10.92
N ARG A 152 18.00 8.69 -11.39
CA ARG A 152 17.24 9.66 -10.58
C ARG A 152 15.76 9.40 -10.76
N ILE A 153 15.18 8.66 -9.82
CA ILE A 153 13.84 8.08 -9.97
C ILE A 153 12.82 8.88 -9.17
N ASP A 154 11.80 9.40 -9.84
CA ASP A 154 10.64 10.03 -9.22
C ASP A 154 9.35 9.31 -9.65
N VAL A 155 9.10 8.16 -9.02
CA VAL A 155 7.90 7.35 -9.28
C VAL A 155 6.67 8.03 -8.66
N ASP A 156 5.69 8.39 -9.50
CA ASP A 156 4.41 8.91 -9.03
C ASP A 156 3.76 7.94 -8.04
N ASN A 157 3.16 8.43 -6.95
CA ASN A 157 2.54 7.58 -5.93
C ASN A 157 3.51 6.55 -5.31
N LEU A 158 4.81 6.82 -5.23
CA LEU A 158 5.71 6.04 -4.37
C LEU A 158 6.24 6.98 -3.29
N TRP A 159 5.36 7.37 -2.36
CA TRP A 159 5.62 8.44 -1.41
C TRP A 159 6.82 8.16 -0.52
N ARG A 160 7.03 6.91 -0.11
CA ARG A 160 8.20 6.56 0.70
C ARG A 160 9.51 6.74 -0.09
N LEU A 161 9.54 6.46 -1.40
CA LEU A 161 10.71 6.75 -2.22
C LEU A 161 10.94 8.26 -2.36
N GLN A 162 9.87 9.02 -2.62
CA GLN A 162 9.92 10.48 -2.75
C GLN A 162 10.40 11.15 -1.44
N ALA A 163 9.94 10.67 -0.29
CA ALA A 163 10.34 11.19 1.01
C ALA A 163 11.82 10.94 1.33
N GLN A 164 12.39 9.87 0.78
CA GLN A 164 13.80 9.53 0.96
C GLN A 164 14.74 10.33 0.05
N GLN A 165 14.21 11.10 -0.91
CA GLN A 165 15.01 11.78 -1.94
C GLN A 165 16.03 10.81 -2.55
N GLY A 166 15.55 9.59 -2.83
CA GLY A 166 16.40 8.48 -3.24
C GLY A 166 16.81 8.61 -4.70
N CYS A 167 18.08 8.33 -4.97
CA CYS A 167 18.57 7.95 -6.29
C CYS A 167 19.14 6.53 -6.19
N PHE A 168 19.34 5.89 -7.34
CA PHE A 168 19.90 4.56 -7.36
C PHE A 168 21.07 4.47 -8.31
N MET A 169 22.09 3.72 -7.91
CA MET A 169 23.16 3.31 -8.80
C MET A 169 22.85 1.90 -9.31
N PHE A 170 22.63 1.76 -10.61
CA PHE A 170 22.55 0.46 -11.25
C PHE A 170 23.96 -0.09 -11.47
N THR A 171 24.19 -1.35 -11.09
CA THR A 171 25.43 -2.08 -11.42
C THR A 171 25.11 -3.53 -11.81
N PRO A 172 25.58 -4.02 -12.96
CA PRO A 172 25.42 -5.43 -13.33
C PRO A 172 26.41 -6.35 -12.59
N TYR A 173 27.37 -5.79 -11.85
CA TYR A 173 28.42 -6.53 -11.15
C TYR A 173 28.16 -6.68 -9.65
N SER A 174 28.69 -7.76 -9.07
CA SER A 174 28.59 -8.03 -7.64
C SER A 174 29.42 -7.09 -6.76
N HIS A 175 30.54 -6.59 -7.29
CA HIS A 175 31.52 -5.80 -6.57
C HIS A 175 31.91 -4.57 -7.39
N VAL A 176 31.08 -3.53 -7.34
CA VAL A 176 31.32 -2.26 -8.03
C VAL A 176 32.64 -1.60 -7.59
N GLU A 177 33.05 -1.82 -6.34
CA GLU A 177 34.29 -1.27 -5.79
C GLU A 177 35.57 -1.85 -6.39
N PHE A 178 35.51 -2.90 -7.20
CA PHE A 178 36.68 -3.32 -7.99
C PHE A 178 37.01 -2.37 -9.12
N PHE A 179 36.02 -1.60 -9.57
CA PHE A 179 36.17 -0.67 -10.69
C PHE A 179 36.24 0.77 -10.18
N TYR A 180 35.44 1.10 -9.16
CA TYR A 180 35.31 2.46 -8.66
C TYR A 180 35.37 2.50 -7.14
N ASP A 181 36.43 3.09 -6.60
CA ASP A 181 36.56 3.28 -5.15
C ASP A 181 35.69 4.46 -4.70
N PHE A 182 34.87 4.28 -3.67
CA PHE A 182 34.10 5.38 -3.09
C PHE A 182 34.84 6.07 -1.95
N ASP A 183 34.69 7.39 -1.88
CA ASP A 183 35.14 8.19 -0.75
C ASP A 183 34.22 8.00 0.45
N ARG A 184 34.76 8.07 1.66
CA ARG A 184 34.05 7.67 2.89
C ARG A 184 34.31 8.64 4.03
N ILE A 185 33.25 8.96 4.79
CA ILE A 185 33.34 9.64 6.08
C ILE A 185 33.00 8.62 7.17
N LEU A 186 33.98 8.24 7.99
CA LEU A 186 33.77 7.35 9.14
C LEU A 186 33.54 8.17 10.40
N PHE A 187 32.68 7.65 11.28
CA PHE A 187 32.44 8.24 12.59
C PHE A 187 31.98 7.17 13.59
N PRO A 188 32.36 7.28 14.87
CA PRO A 188 31.94 6.32 15.88
C PRO A 188 30.44 6.43 16.14
N TYR A 189 29.71 5.32 16.01
CA TYR A 189 28.29 5.27 16.31
C TYR A 189 28.05 5.32 17.83
N SER A 190 27.20 6.24 18.27
CA SER A 190 26.77 6.36 19.67
C SER A 190 25.26 6.17 19.82
N GLU A 191 24.48 6.92 19.03
CA GLU A 191 23.03 6.94 19.11
C GLU A 191 22.39 7.15 17.73
N PRO A 192 21.11 6.76 17.55
CA PRO A 192 20.38 6.98 16.30
C PRO A 192 20.19 8.47 16.00
N TYR A 193 20.23 8.84 14.72
CA TYR A 193 19.99 10.21 14.29
C TYR A 193 18.53 10.61 14.54
N ALA A 194 18.33 11.62 15.40
CA ALA A 194 17.00 12.01 15.88
C ALA A 194 16.38 13.21 15.16
N ALA A 195 17.14 13.95 14.35
CA ALA A 195 16.63 15.17 13.70
C ALA A 195 15.57 14.84 12.62
N ILE A 196 15.74 13.70 11.94
CA ILE A 196 14.72 13.14 11.05
C ILE A 196 13.94 12.06 11.79
N ARG A 197 12.62 12.23 11.87
CA ARG A 197 11.73 11.22 12.45
C ARG A 197 11.53 10.06 11.49
N ASN A 198 11.36 8.85 12.03
CA ASN A 198 11.03 7.65 11.23
C ASN A 198 9.83 7.87 10.30
N GLY A 199 8.78 8.57 10.76
CA GLY A 199 7.59 8.87 9.95
C GLY A 199 7.82 9.82 8.77
N HIS A 200 8.98 10.48 8.69
CA HIS A 200 9.40 11.27 7.52
C HIS A 200 10.03 10.35 6.46
N ILE A 201 10.93 9.45 6.85
CA ILE A 201 11.58 8.47 5.96
C ILE A 201 10.64 7.34 5.54
N TYR A 202 9.72 6.98 6.43
CA TYR A 202 8.69 5.96 6.26
C TYR A 202 7.33 6.61 6.54
N PRO A 203 6.76 7.31 5.55
CA PRO A 203 5.42 7.86 5.65
C PRO A 203 4.43 6.83 6.17
N GLN A 204 3.71 7.17 7.24
CA GLN A 204 2.64 6.30 7.77
C GLN A 204 1.43 6.22 6.83
N ARG A 205 1.25 7.26 6.01
CA ARG A 205 0.24 7.30 4.96
C ARG A 205 0.83 6.65 3.73
N LYS A 206 0.00 5.90 3.01
CA LYS A 206 0.35 5.27 1.75
C LYS A 206 -0.47 5.88 0.64
N SER A 207 0.18 6.15 -0.48
CA SER A 207 -0.48 6.49 -1.71
C SER A 207 -1.30 5.31 -2.25
N GLU A 208 -2.11 5.54 -3.27
CA GLU A 208 -2.91 4.47 -3.88
C GLU A 208 -2.06 3.35 -4.50
N LEU A 209 -0.95 3.67 -5.16
CA LEU A 209 -0.03 2.64 -5.67
C LEU A 209 0.56 1.82 -4.53
N GLU A 210 1.02 2.47 -3.45
CA GLU A 210 1.61 1.75 -2.31
C GLU A 210 0.61 0.82 -1.62
N GLN A 211 -0.67 1.21 -1.56
CA GLN A 211 -1.75 0.33 -1.08
C GLN A 211 -1.95 -0.89 -2.01
N LEU A 212 -2.00 -0.68 -3.32
CA LEU A 212 -2.12 -1.78 -4.29
C LEU A 212 -0.91 -2.73 -4.22
N LEU A 213 0.29 -2.18 -4.07
CA LEU A 213 1.52 -2.96 -3.92
C LEU A 213 1.55 -3.74 -2.60
N ASP A 214 1.11 -3.14 -1.48
CA ASP A 214 0.97 -3.89 -0.22
C ASP A 214 0.07 -5.11 -0.41
N HIS A 215 -1.05 -4.96 -1.11
CA HIS A 215 -1.96 -6.07 -1.35
C HIS A 215 -1.30 -7.15 -2.22
N TYR A 216 -0.61 -6.75 -3.29
CA TYR A 216 0.17 -7.65 -4.13
C TYR A 216 1.24 -8.42 -3.32
N PHE A 217 2.01 -7.74 -2.48
CA PHE A 217 3.06 -8.40 -1.69
C PHE A 217 2.50 -9.24 -0.55
N ASN A 218 1.33 -8.92 -0.01
CA ASN A 218 0.60 -9.82 0.90
C ASN A 218 0.19 -11.12 0.19
N MET A 219 -0.25 -11.04 -1.07
CA MET A 219 -0.54 -12.21 -1.91
C MET A 219 0.72 -13.05 -2.20
N GLU A 220 1.86 -12.40 -2.44
CA GLU A 220 3.15 -13.09 -2.58
C GLU A 220 3.51 -13.91 -1.33
N GLU A 221 3.27 -13.35 -0.14
CA GLU A 221 3.48 -14.06 1.12
C GLU A 221 2.49 -15.24 1.32
N LEU A 222 1.25 -15.12 0.85
CA LEU A 222 0.30 -16.24 0.84
C LEU A 222 0.73 -17.35 -0.13
N ILE A 223 1.26 -17.01 -1.31
CA ILE A 223 1.81 -18.00 -2.25
C ILE A 223 2.98 -18.75 -1.62
N LYS A 224 3.90 -18.03 -0.96
CA LYS A 224 5.01 -18.64 -0.20
C LYS A 224 4.49 -19.51 0.95
N GLY A 225 3.50 -19.04 1.70
CA GLY A 225 2.83 -19.79 2.76
C GLY A 225 2.21 -21.09 2.25
N GLY A 226 1.48 -21.03 1.14
CA GLY A 226 0.85 -22.19 0.50
C GLY A 226 1.86 -23.20 -0.06
N LYS A 227 3.00 -22.74 -0.58
CA LYS A 227 4.12 -23.63 -0.96
C LYS A 227 4.70 -24.35 0.26
N ARG A 228 4.94 -23.62 1.35
CA ARG A 228 5.42 -24.20 2.62
C ARG A 228 4.43 -25.22 3.20
N MET A 229 3.14 -24.89 3.21
CA MET A 229 2.10 -25.79 3.70
C MET A 229 1.99 -27.06 2.86
N ARG A 230 2.09 -26.95 1.52
CA ARG A 230 2.12 -28.12 0.64
C ARG A 230 3.30 -29.03 0.93
N LYS A 231 4.50 -28.46 1.03
CA LYS A 231 5.71 -29.22 1.38
C LYS A 231 5.56 -29.92 2.73
N PHE A 232 5.03 -29.22 3.73
CA PHE A 232 4.76 -29.79 5.04
C PHE A 232 3.74 -30.93 4.98
N ALA A 233 2.64 -30.75 4.26
CA ALA A 233 1.60 -31.77 4.08
C ALA A 233 2.17 -33.02 3.39
N GLU A 234 3.02 -32.85 2.37
CA GLU A 234 3.76 -33.94 1.72
C GLU A 234 4.68 -34.68 2.71
N GLU A 235 5.43 -33.95 3.53
CA GLU A 235 6.33 -34.52 4.56
C GLU A 235 5.57 -35.37 5.60
N ILE A 236 4.32 -35.02 5.93
CA ILE A 236 3.48 -35.75 6.90
C ILE A 236 2.44 -36.67 6.24
N ASN A 237 2.44 -36.84 4.92
CA ASN A 237 1.45 -37.59 4.14
C ASN A 237 -0.01 -37.15 4.40
N MET A 238 -0.25 -35.86 4.60
CA MET A 238 -1.59 -35.32 4.76
C MET A 238 -2.24 -35.10 3.38
N PRO A 239 -3.45 -35.64 3.13
CA PRO A 239 -4.14 -35.43 1.87
C PRO A 239 -4.56 -33.96 1.71
N ILE A 240 -4.26 -33.38 0.56
CA ILE A 240 -4.71 -32.04 0.17
C ILE A 240 -5.80 -32.21 -0.89
N SER A 241 -7.01 -31.72 -0.59
CA SER A 241 -8.07 -31.60 -1.57
C SER A 241 -8.15 -30.16 -2.08
N HIS A 242 -8.31 -30.01 -3.39
CA HIS A 242 -8.59 -28.73 -4.03
C HIS A 242 -10.08 -28.64 -4.34
N ILE A 243 -10.73 -27.60 -3.81
CA ILE A 243 -12.08 -27.24 -4.22
C ILE A 243 -11.92 -26.35 -5.46
N GLY A 244 -12.50 -26.78 -6.59
CA GLY A 244 -12.49 -26.00 -7.82
C GLY A 244 -13.26 -24.68 -7.68
N GLY A 245 -13.05 -23.77 -8.65
CA GLY A 245 -13.85 -22.55 -8.73
C GLY A 245 -15.34 -22.84 -8.92
N LEU A 246 -16.17 -21.86 -8.58
CA LEU A 246 -17.61 -21.92 -8.86
C LEU A 246 -17.86 -21.84 -10.37
N GLU A 247 -18.37 -22.92 -10.95
CA GLU A 247 -18.88 -22.95 -12.31
C GLU A 247 -20.36 -22.56 -12.30
N PHE A 248 -20.71 -21.44 -12.95
CA PHE A 248 -22.08 -20.91 -12.96
C PHE A 248 -22.64 -20.70 -14.36
N ASP A 249 -21.93 -21.17 -15.37
CA ASP A 249 -22.26 -21.02 -16.79
C ASP A 249 -23.64 -21.59 -17.13
N HIS A 250 -23.99 -22.72 -16.54
CA HIS A 250 -25.26 -23.41 -16.76
C HIS A 250 -26.47 -22.64 -16.22
N TYR A 251 -26.26 -21.62 -15.36
CA TYR A 251 -27.33 -20.77 -14.84
C TYR A 251 -27.73 -19.63 -15.79
N PHE A 252 -27.00 -19.39 -16.87
CA PHE A 252 -27.29 -18.27 -17.78
C PHE A 252 -27.65 -18.74 -19.19
N LYS A 253 -28.74 -18.19 -19.76
CA LYS A 253 -29.05 -18.28 -21.19
C LYS A 253 -28.05 -17.47 -22.02
N ARG A 254 -27.64 -16.32 -21.48
CA ARG A 254 -26.68 -15.38 -22.08
C ARG A 254 -25.82 -14.76 -20.98
N LYS A 255 -24.51 -14.92 -21.06
CA LYS A 255 -23.55 -14.29 -20.12
C LYS A 255 -23.32 -12.83 -20.47
N GLN A 256 -24.33 -12.01 -20.22
CA GLN A 256 -24.27 -10.58 -20.52
C GLN A 256 -24.04 -9.78 -19.24
N LYS A 257 -22.89 -9.11 -19.15
CA LYS A 257 -22.62 -8.11 -18.11
C LYS A 257 -23.71 -7.03 -18.12
N HIS A 258 -24.18 -6.59 -16.95
CA HIS A 258 -25.18 -5.53 -16.88
C HIS A 258 -24.64 -4.23 -17.50
N LYS A 259 -25.50 -3.47 -18.18
CA LYS A 259 -25.08 -2.29 -18.97
C LYS A 259 -24.44 -1.18 -18.13
N SER A 260 -24.77 -1.08 -16.83
CA SER A 260 -24.20 -0.05 -15.95
C SER A 260 -22.69 -0.20 -15.74
N TRP A 261 -22.14 -1.41 -15.88
CA TRP A 261 -20.69 -1.67 -15.87
C TRP A 261 -19.95 -1.20 -17.13
N ARG A 262 -20.64 -0.57 -18.08
CA ARG A 262 -20.05 0.08 -19.27
C ARG A 262 -20.37 1.58 -19.32
N SER A 263 -20.99 2.11 -18.28
CA SER A 263 -21.38 3.51 -18.19
C SER A 263 -20.17 4.43 -18.06
N ALA A 264 -20.36 5.72 -18.38
CA ALA A 264 -19.35 6.74 -18.10
C ALA A 264 -19.11 6.89 -16.59
N GLU A 265 -20.14 6.67 -15.78
CA GLU A 265 -20.02 6.69 -14.33
C GLU A 265 -19.09 5.58 -13.84
N PHE A 266 -19.27 4.33 -14.27
CA PHE A 266 -18.36 3.22 -13.94
C PHE A 266 -16.89 3.59 -14.23
N LYS A 267 -16.60 4.17 -15.39
CA LYS A 267 -15.24 4.63 -15.74
C LYS A 267 -14.72 5.76 -14.86
N SER A 268 -15.58 6.60 -14.31
CA SER A 268 -15.16 7.66 -13.37
C SER A 268 -14.68 7.11 -12.03
N TRP A 269 -15.06 5.86 -11.70
CA TRP A 269 -14.58 5.14 -10.52
C TRP A 269 -13.27 4.38 -10.74
N ASP A 270 -12.66 4.51 -11.93
CA ASP A 270 -11.28 4.08 -12.17
C ASP A 270 -10.32 4.99 -11.35
N LEU A 271 -9.31 4.38 -10.73
CA LEU A 271 -8.41 5.06 -9.80
C LEU A 271 -7.42 5.99 -10.54
N PRO A 272 -7.42 7.31 -10.27
CA PRO A 272 -6.38 8.19 -10.78
C PRO A 272 -5.08 8.01 -9.98
N LEU A 273 -4.04 7.46 -10.60
CA LEU A 273 -2.71 7.30 -9.99
C LEU A 273 -1.79 8.50 -10.30
N VAL A 274 -2.13 9.69 -9.81
CA VAL A 274 -1.24 10.86 -9.89
C VAL A 274 -1.30 11.69 -8.60
N GLU A 275 -0.56 11.25 -7.58
CA GLU A 275 -0.29 12.03 -6.37
C GLU A 275 1.22 12.14 -6.09
N ARG A 276 1.64 13.29 -5.58
CA ARG A 276 3.00 13.54 -5.08
C ARG A 276 2.98 13.54 -3.56
N TRP A 277 4.05 13.02 -2.95
CA TRP A 277 4.24 13.11 -1.52
C TRP A 277 4.29 14.58 -1.09
N ASN A 278 3.42 14.93 -0.14
CA ASN A 278 3.43 16.24 0.48
C ASN A 278 3.47 16.07 2.02
N PRO A 279 4.56 16.48 2.69
CA PRO A 279 4.69 16.41 4.13
C PRO A 279 3.83 17.45 4.87
N GLY A 280 2.95 18.18 4.16
CA GLY A 280 2.12 19.26 4.68
C GLY A 280 1.36 18.94 5.96
N LYS A 281 1.13 19.98 6.78
CA LYS A 281 0.38 19.86 8.03
C LYS A 281 -1.07 19.45 7.73
N GLY A 282 -1.43 18.23 8.11
CA GLY A 282 -2.80 17.74 8.02
C GLY A 282 -3.79 18.51 8.89
N VAL A 283 -5.08 18.32 8.62
CA VAL A 283 -6.16 18.88 9.42
C VAL A 283 -6.48 17.92 10.56
N ARG A 284 -6.66 18.45 11.78
CA ARG A 284 -7.10 17.67 12.94
C ARG A 284 -8.54 18.00 13.29
N LEU A 285 -9.39 16.99 13.32
CA LEU A 285 -10.82 17.10 13.63
C LEU A 285 -11.09 16.41 14.96
N ARG A 286 -11.70 17.14 15.89
CA ARG A 286 -12.06 16.63 17.21
C ARG A 286 -13.58 16.48 17.29
N LEU A 287 -14.04 15.30 17.68
CA LEU A 287 -15.45 14.90 17.67
C LEU A 287 -15.87 14.41 19.05
N SER A 288 -17.10 14.71 19.44
CA SER A 288 -17.71 14.26 20.69
C SER A 288 -18.78 13.21 20.43
N TYR A 289 -18.74 12.12 21.21
CA TYR A 289 -19.73 11.05 21.18
C TYR A 289 -20.63 11.11 22.42
N ASP A 290 -21.95 11.00 22.24
CA ASP A 290 -22.91 11.03 23.35
C ASP A 290 -23.51 9.63 23.57
N ASN A 291 -23.15 9.02 24.71
CA ASN A 291 -23.66 7.71 25.10
C ASN A 291 -25.18 7.68 25.38
N GLY A 292 -25.81 8.84 25.56
CA GLY A 292 -27.25 8.95 25.80
C GLY A 292 -28.10 8.85 24.53
N LEU A 293 -27.50 9.01 23.35
CA LEU A 293 -28.23 8.99 22.07
C LEU A 293 -28.35 7.57 21.50
N GLN A 294 -29.49 7.29 20.88
CA GLN A 294 -29.64 6.09 20.05
C GLN A 294 -28.74 6.17 18.82
N ALA A 295 -28.29 5.03 18.30
CA ALA A 295 -27.30 4.96 17.22
C ALA A 295 -27.65 5.83 15.99
N ALA A 296 -28.91 5.85 15.54
CA ALA A 296 -29.33 6.68 14.41
C ALA A 296 -29.20 8.19 14.70
N ALA A 297 -29.64 8.65 15.88
CA ALA A 297 -29.49 10.04 16.30
C ALA A 297 -28.03 10.42 16.55
N GLN A 298 -27.24 9.47 17.06
CA GLN A 298 -25.81 9.64 17.26
C GLN A 298 -25.06 9.77 15.92
N GLN A 299 -25.48 9.02 14.90
CA GLN A 299 -24.92 9.13 13.55
C GLN A 299 -25.20 10.52 12.95
N GLU A 300 -26.43 11.00 13.07
CA GLU A 300 -26.82 12.34 12.60
C GLU A 300 -26.01 13.44 13.33
N SER A 301 -25.88 13.32 14.65
CA SER A 301 -25.07 14.24 15.47
C SER A 301 -23.60 14.29 15.03
N ILE A 302 -22.96 13.14 14.84
CA ILE A 302 -21.57 13.06 14.36
C ILE A 302 -21.45 13.60 12.92
N GLY A 303 -22.41 13.29 12.05
CA GLY A 303 -22.47 13.81 10.69
C GLY A 303 -22.52 15.34 10.66
N GLN A 304 -23.37 15.95 11.50
CA GLN A 304 -23.45 17.42 11.61
C GLN A 304 -22.16 18.02 12.14
N GLN A 305 -21.53 17.43 13.18
CA GLN A 305 -20.23 17.88 13.68
C GLN A 305 -19.16 17.84 12.59
N LEU A 306 -19.11 16.77 11.81
CA LEU A 306 -18.17 16.61 10.71
C LEU A 306 -18.41 17.64 9.60
N ALA A 307 -19.65 17.85 9.16
CA ALA A 307 -20.00 18.85 8.16
C ALA A 307 -19.57 20.26 8.57
N ASP A 308 -19.88 20.64 9.81
CA ASP A 308 -19.45 21.89 10.42
C ASP A 308 -17.92 22.04 10.41
N LEU A 309 -17.21 20.99 10.81
CA LEU A 309 -15.76 20.98 10.90
C LEU A 309 -15.09 21.04 9.52
N PHE A 310 -15.62 20.32 8.54
CA PHE A 310 -15.15 20.34 7.16
C PHE A 310 -15.21 21.76 6.59
N GLN A 311 -16.34 22.44 6.79
CA GLN A 311 -16.53 23.82 6.39
C GLN A 311 -15.60 24.78 7.15
N LYS A 312 -15.60 24.72 8.50
CA LYS A 312 -14.83 25.63 9.36
C LYS A 312 -13.32 25.50 9.15
N ARG A 313 -12.82 24.29 8.93
CA ARG A 313 -11.39 24.01 8.73
C ARG A 313 -10.97 24.04 7.26
N LYS A 314 -11.90 24.25 6.32
CA LYS A 314 -11.66 24.18 4.88
C LYS A 314 -10.91 22.91 4.52
N VAL A 315 -11.49 21.77 4.92
CA VAL A 315 -10.91 20.45 4.65
C VAL A 315 -10.77 20.31 3.14
N ASP A 316 -9.56 19.95 2.72
CA ASP A 316 -9.15 19.85 1.33
C ASP A 316 -8.77 18.40 1.08
N ARG A 317 -9.29 17.83 -0.01
CA ARG A 317 -9.04 16.44 -0.43
C ARG A 317 -7.57 16.15 -0.71
N THR A 318 -6.74 17.17 -0.93
CA THR A 318 -5.28 17.00 -1.08
C THR A 318 -4.54 16.82 0.25
N LYS A 319 -5.21 17.03 1.38
CA LYS A 319 -4.58 17.05 2.72
C LYS A 319 -4.97 15.83 3.55
N PRO A 320 -4.05 15.34 4.41
CA PRO A 320 -4.40 14.36 5.41
C PRO A 320 -5.39 14.94 6.42
N VAL A 321 -6.31 14.10 6.87
CA VAL A 321 -7.21 14.39 7.99
C VAL A 321 -6.95 13.40 9.12
N LYS A 322 -6.71 13.92 10.33
CA LYS A 322 -6.60 13.14 11.56
C LYS A 322 -7.86 13.35 12.39
N PHE A 323 -8.49 12.27 12.78
CA PHE A 323 -9.68 12.27 13.62
C PHE A 323 -9.27 12.04 15.08
N ASN A 324 -9.93 12.74 15.99
CA ASN A 324 -9.76 12.57 17.42
C ASN A 324 -11.12 12.50 18.11
N LEU A 325 -11.39 11.37 18.76
CA LEU A 325 -12.60 11.18 19.54
C LEU A 325 -12.34 11.61 20.99
N ASP A 326 -13.26 12.37 21.56
CA ASP A 326 -13.25 12.62 23.00
C ASP A 326 -13.40 11.31 23.78
N PRO A 327 -12.85 11.22 25.01
CA PRO A 327 -12.99 10.03 25.83
C PRO A 327 -14.45 9.62 26.01
N ILE A 328 -14.75 8.35 25.68
CA ILE A 328 -16.09 7.78 25.78
C ILE A 328 -16.15 6.87 27.01
N ILE A 329 -17.14 7.08 27.87
CA ILE A 329 -17.33 6.26 29.07
C ILE A 329 -17.58 4.81 28.64
N GLY A 330 -16.86 3.87 29.25
CA GLY A 330 -16.96 2.44 28.96
C GLY A 330 -16.02 1.94 27.86
N ILE A 331 -15.24 2.83 27.21
CA ILE A 331 -14.32 2.46 26.13
C ILE A 331 -12.88 2.78 26.49
N VAL A 332 -12.00 1.81 26.25
CA VAL A 332 -10.56 1.97 26.47
C VAL A 332 -9.96 2.90 25.41
N GLY A 333 -9.10 3.84 25.80
CA GLY A 333 -8.51 4.81 24.87
C GLY A 333 -7.73 4.20 23.69
N ASN A 334 -7.18 2.99 23.84
CA ASN A 334 -6.53 2.30 22.73
C ASN A 334 -7.53 1.83 21.66
N PHE A 335 -8.76 1.48 22.03
CA PHE A 335 -9.81 1.16 21.08
C PHE A 335 -10.24 2.42 20.30
N LEU A 336 -10.40 3.56 20.98
CA LEU A 336 -10.72 4.82 20.30
C LEU A 336 -9.68 5.19 19.23
N LYS A 337 -8.39 4.97 19.51
CA LYS A 337 -7.31 5.17 18.51
C LYS A 337 -7.46 4.28 17.28
N LYS A 338 -7.99 3.06 17.42
CA LYS A 338 -8.28 2.16 16.29
C LYS A 338 -9.41 2.71 15.43
N ILE A 339 -10.48 3.19 16.05
CA ILE A 339 -11.58 3.85 15.34
C ILE A 339 -11.11 5.14 14.64
N GLU A 340 -10.29 5.96 15.29
CA GLU A 340 -9.65 7.14 14.68
C GLU A 340 -8.80 6.78 13.45
N LEU A 341 -8.07 5.66 13.52
CA LEU A 341 -7.30 5.12 12.41
C LEU A 341 -8.22 4.65 11.27
N CYS A 342 -9.31 3.96 11.58
CA CYS A 342 -10.32 3.56 10.58
C CYS A 342 -10.94 4.77 9.88
N CYS A 343 -11.26 5.85 10.60
CA CYS A 343 -11.74 7.11 10.01
C CYS A 343 -10.70 7.73 9.07
N SER A 344 -9.43 7.71 9.47
CA SER A 344 -8.33 8.21 8.65
C SER A 344 -8.17 7.37 7.38
N ARG A 345 -8.26 6.03 7.47
CA ARG A 345 -8.25 5.11 6.32
C ARG A 345 -9.44 5.34 5.39
N ALA A 346 -10.64 5.57 5.95
CA ALA A 346 -11.84 5.89 5.20
C ALA A 346 -11.66 7.18 4.38
N TRP A 347 -11.12 8.22 5.00
CA TRP A 347 -10.80 9.48 4.30
C TRP A 347 -9.80 9.26 3.16
N GLU A 348 -8.68 8.60 3.44
CA GLU A 348 -7.63 8.39 2.43
C GLU A 348 -8.13 7.60 1.22
N GLY A 349 -8.90 6.52 1.45
CA GLY A 349 -9.40 5.68 0.36
C GLY A 349 -10.57 6.29 -0.44
N MET A 350 -11.29 7.27 0.11
CA MET A 350 -12.42 7.90 -0.57
C MET A 350 -12.11 9.28 -1.17
N ARG A 351 -11.12 10.02 -0.68
CA ARG A 351 -10.89 11.43 -1.08
C ARG A 351 -10.59 11.61 -2.57
N ASN A 352 -9.98 10.61 -3.19
CA ASN A 352 -9.61 10.62 -4.62
C ASN A 352 -10.64 9.95 -5.53
N LEU A 353 -11.69 9.37 -4.94
CA LEU A 353 -12.79 8.76 -5.67
C LEU A 353 -13.97 9.74 -5.83
N PRO A 354 -14.89 9.49 -6.78
CA PRO A 354 -16.08 10.33 -7.04
C PRO A 354 -17.13 10.39 -5.91
N PHE A 355 -16.74 10.22 -4.65
CA PHE A 355 -17.63 10.51 -3.52
C PHE A 355 -17.83 12.01 -3.38
N SER A 356 -19.03 12.42 -2.97
CA SER A 356 -19.31 13.75 -2.42
C SER A 356 -18.81 13.85 -0.98
N ASP A 357 -18.59 15.07 -0.49
CA ASP A 357 -18.20 15.28 0.91
C ASP A 357 -19.27 14.77 1.88
N ALA A 358 -20.54 14.87 1.51
CA ALA A 358 -21.66 14.36 2.30
C ALA A 358 -21.60 12.82 2.46
N GLU A 359 -21.29 12.09 1.38
CA GLU A 359 -21.13 10.63 1.42
C GLU A 359 -19.92 10.21 2.27
N ILE A 360 -18.79 10.92 2.14
CA ILE A 360 -17.61 10.66 2.97
C ILE A 360 -17.93 10.87 4.45
N ILE A 361 -18.59 11.98 4.79
CA ILE A 361 -19.03 12.29 6.15
C ILE A 361 -19.97 11.21 6.68
N GLN A 362 -20.94 10.79 5.86
CA GLN A 362 -21.88 9.72 6.22
C GLN A 362 -21.13 8.42 6.55
N ILE A 363 -20.22 7.97 5.70
CA ILE A 363 -19.46 6.73 5.92
C ILE A 363 -18.59 6.82 7.16
N ILE A 364 -17.89 7.94 7.38
CA ILE A 364 -17.07 8.15 8.58
C ILE A 364 -17.95 8.15 9.85
N SER A 365 -19.13 8.77 9.80
CA SER A 365 -20.08 8.72 10.92
C SER A 365 -20.54 7.30 11.23
N GLN A 366 -20.74 6.46 10.20
CA GLN A 366 -21.10 5.05 10.37
C GLN A 366 -19.96 4.25 11.01
N VAL A 367 -18.70 4.46 10.59
CA VAL A 367 -17.52 3.82 11.21
C VAL A 367 -17.49 4.12 12.71
N ILE A 368 -17.66 5.38 13.10
CA ILE A 368 -17.61 5.80 14.50
C ILE A 368 -18.75 5.16 15.30
N VAL A 369 -19.99 5.29 14.81
CA VAL A 369 -21.18 4.81 15.54
C VAL A 369 -21.20 3.29 15.64
N ALA A 370 -20.96 2.58 14.54
CA ALA A 370 -20.92 1.13 14.55
C ALA A 370 -19.78 0.64 15.45
N GLY A 371 -18.55 1.11 15.28
CA GLY A 371 -17.40 0.64 16.07
C GLY A 371 -17.55 0.91 17.57
N VAL A 372 -18.04 2.09 17.96
CA VAL A 372 -18.32 2.41 19.37
C VAL A 372 -19.45 1.55 19.94
N THR A 373 -20.53 1.34 19.18
CA THR A 373 -21.66 0.51 19.64
C THR A 373 -21.27 -0.96 19.78
N GLU A 374 -20.47 -1.48 18.85
CA GLU A 374 -19.96 -2.86 18.90
C GLU A 374 -19.11 -3.09 20.13
N GLU A 375 -18.22 -2.15 20.47
CA GLU A 375 -17.38 -2.23 21.67
C GLU A 375 -18.20 -2.18 22.96
N LEU A 376 -19.17 -1.26 23.05
CA LEU A 376 -20.02 -1.13 24.23
C LEU A 376 -20.95 -2.33 24.45
N THR A 377 -21.40 -2.97 23.37
CA THR A 377 -22.39 -4.06 23.44
C THR A 377 -21.78 -5.45 23.31
N GLY A 378 -20.54 -5.56 22.83
CA GLY A 378 -19.88 -6.82 22.49
C GLY A 378 -20.55 -7.58 21.32
N ARG A 379 -21.33 -6.90 20.47
CA ARG A 379 -22.08 -7.50 19.37
C ARG A 379 -21.92 -6.69 18.10
N VAL A 380 -21.83 -7.37 16.96
CA VAL A 380 -21.82 -6.76 15.62
C VAL A 380 -23.05 -5.87 15.45
N PHE A 381 -22.83 -4.64 14.98
CA PHE A 381 -23.87 -3.63 14.86
C PHE A 381 -24.50 -3.63 13.45
N SER A 382 -25.82 -3.47 13.40
CA SER A 382 -26.58 -3.44 12.14
C SER A 382 -27.53 -2.25 12.13
N PHE A 383 -27.40 -1.38 11.13
CA PHE A 383 -28.30 -0.23 10.94
C PHE A 383 -29.71 -0.65 10.50
N SER A 384 -29.85 -1.83 9.86
CA SER A 384 -31.16 -2.39 9.48
C SER A 384 -31.83 -3.16 10.63
N GLY A 385 -31.06 -3.55 11.65
CA GLY A 385 -31.49 -4.49 12.69
C GLY A 385 -31.51 -5.96 12.21
N GLU A 386 -31.18 -6.24 10.96
CA GLU A 386 -31.10 -7.60 10.43
C GLU A 386 -29.82 -8.30 10.89
N LYS A 387 -29.87 -9.63 10.93
CA LYS A 387 -28.67 -10.46 11.07
C LYS A 387 -27.84 -10.35 9.80
N LEU A 388 -26.62 -9.83 9.94
CA LEU A 388 -25.73 -9.59 8.81
C LEU A 388 -25.17 -10.90 8.22
N LEU A 389 -25.01 -10.91 6.90
CA LEU A 389 -24.28 -11.92 6.14
C LEU A 389 -22.81 -11.54 6.12
N GLN A 390 -21.92 -12.52 6.28
CA GLN A 390 -20.50 -12.30 6.02
C GLN A 390 -20.19 -12.65 4.57
N LEU A 391 -19.74 -11.66 3.82
CA LEU A 391 -19.35 -11.82 2.42
C LEU A 391 -17.84 -11.66 2.27
N GLU A 392 -17.30 -12.38 1.31
CA GLU A 392 -15.92 -12.26 0.86
C GLU A 392 -15.89 -11.66 -0.54
N MET A 393 -14.94 -10.75 -0.73
CA MET A 393 -14.70 -10.04 -1.97
C MET A 393 -13.28 -10.30 -2.42
N THR A 394 -13.12 -10.51 -3.72
CA THR A 394 -11.80 -10.52 -4.33
C THR A 394 -11.74 -9.59 -5.53
N ASN A 395 -10.52 -9.17 -5.86
CA ASN A 395 -10.23 -8.41 -7.07
C ASN A 395 -9.48 -9.28 -8.09
N GLU A 396 -9.19 -8.70 -9.26
CA GLU A 396 -8.42 -9.35 -10.32
C GLU A 396 -7.00 -9.78 -9.91
N TYR A 397 -6.49 -9.28 -8.79
CA TYR A 397 -5.16 -9.61 -8.25
C TYR A 397 -5.20 -10.71 -7.18
N GLY A 398 -6.39 -11.21 -6.84
CA GLY A 398 -6.59 -12.21 -5.80
C GLY A 398 -6.55 -11.63 -4.38
N ASN A 399 -6.54 -10.31 -4.21
CA ASN A 399 -6.61 -9.69 -2.90
C ASN A 399 -7.97 -9.98 -2.29
N ILE A 400 -7.99 -10.36 -1.01
CA ILE A 400 -9.22 -10.77 -0.31
C ILE A 400 -9.57 -9.73 0.75
N SER A 401 -10.84 -9.32 0.78
CA SER A 401 -11.42 -8.60 1.91
C SER A 401 -12.78 -9.17 2.27
N ARG A 402 -13.22 -8.91 3.50
CA ARG A 402 -14.49 -9.38 4.03
C ARG A 402 -15.32 -8.23 4.54
N CYS A 403 -16.63 -8.34 4.38
CA CYS A 403 -17.60 -7.38 4.88
C CYS A 403 -18.80 -8.09 5.49
N GLN A 404 -19.58 -7.34 6.25
CA GLN A 404 -20.87 -7.75 6.78
C GLN A 404 -21.95 -6.84 6.20
N VAL A 405 -23.01 -7.44 5.66
CA VAL A 405 -24.09 -6.70 5.00
C VAL A 405 -25.45 -7.33 5.32
N SER A 406 -26.47 -6.48 5.39
CA SER A 406 -27.85 -6.89 5.60
C SER A 406 -28.38 -7.65 4.37
N PRO A 407 -29.06 -8.79 4.55
CA PRO A 407 -29.72 -9.53 3.47
C PRO A 407 -30.56 -8.64 2.54
N SER A 408 -31.43 -7.79 3.10
CA SER A 408 -32.30 -6.92 2.29
C SER A 408 -31.51 -5.92 1.44
N VAL A 409 -30.40 -5.41 1.98
CA VAL A 409 -29.58 -4.38 1.35
C VAL A 409 -28.81 -4.96 0.17
N ILE A 410 -28.19 -6.13 0.30
CA ILE A 410 -27.48 -6.75 -0.82
C ILE A 410 -28.43 -7.22 -1.92
N LEU A 411 -29.61 -7.74 -1.56
CA LEU A 411 -30.64 -8.13 -2.55
C LEU A 411 -31.15 -6.93 -3.35
N SER A 412 -31.22 -5.76 -2.73
CA SER A 412 -31.64 -4.52 -3.42
C SER A 412 -30.70 -4.08 -4.54
N ALA A 413 -29.47 -4.63 -4.59
CA ALA A 413 -28.51 -4.35 -5.66
C ALA A 413 -28.65 -5.24 -6.89
N ILE A 414 -29.41 -6.33 -6.80
CA ILE A 414 -29.56 -7.29 -7.90
C ILE A 414 -30.21 -6.57 -9.09
N ARG A 415 -29.66 -6.81 -10.28
CA ARG A 415 -30.18 -6.21 -11.53
C ARG A 415 -31.62 -6.64 -11.78
N ALA A 416 -32.46 -5.70 -12.22
CA ALA A 416 -33.89 -5.95 -12.43
C ALA A 416 -34.18 -6.96 -13.56
N ASP A 417 -33.30 -7.07 -14.56
CA ASP A 417 -33.40 -7.97 -15.72
C ASP A 417 -32.73 -9.34 -15.49
N LEU A 418 -32.40 -9.71 -14.24
CA LEU A 418 -31.69 -10.96 -13.96
C LEU A 418 -32.46 -12.18 -14.48
N PHE A 419 -33.76 -12.26 -14.20
CA PHE A 419 -34.57 -13.42 -14.60
C PHE A 419 -34.71 -13.59 -16.13
N ASP A 420 -34.52 -12.52 -16.90
CA ASP A 420 -34.54 -12.58 -18.36
C ASP A 420 -33.29 -13.28 -18.93
N ILE A 421 -32.17 -13.22 -18.20
CA ILE A 421 -30.89 -13.79 -18.62
C ILE A 421 -30.59 -15.16 -17.99
N LEU A 422 -31.31 -15.54 -16.93
CA LEU A 422 -31.16 -16.83 -16.26
C LEU A 422 -31.78 -17.98 -17.07
N SER A 423 -31.14 -19.14 -16.99
CA SER A 423 -31.64 -20.42 -17.52
C SER A 423 -32.67 -21.04 -16.58
N ASP A 424 -33.38 -22.08 -17.04
CA ASP A 424 -34.37 -22.77 -16.23
C ASP A 424 -33.76 -23.55 -15.04
N ASN A 425 -32.44 -23.77 -15.08
CA ASN A 425 -31.69 -24.43 -14.01
C ASN A 425 -31.31 -23.48 -12.86
N ALA A 426 -31.52 -22.16 -13.03
CA ALA A 426 -31.17 -21.17 -12.02
C ALA A 426 -32.18 -21.12 -10.85
N PRO A 427 -31.75 -20.67 -9.67
CA PRO A 427 -32.66 -20.38 -8.56
C PRO A 427 -33.78 -19.42 -9.00
N LYS A 428 -35.04 -19.82 -8.78
CA LYS A 428 -36.22 -19.04 -9.20
C LYS A 428 -36.67 -18.00 -8.17
N VAL A 429 -36.06 -18.00 -6.99
CA VAL A 429 -36.36 -17.05 -5.90
C VAL A 429 -35.10 -16.27 -5.59
N LEU A 430 -35.23 -14.93 -5.50
CA LEU A 430 -34.13 -14.06 -5.06
C LEU A 430 -34.02 -14.16 -3.54
N GLN A 431 -33.04 -14.95 -3.10
CA GLN A 431 -32.58 -14.98 -1.73
C GLN A 431 -31.06 -14.80 -1.73
N PRO A 432 -30.44 -14.38 -0.61
CA PRO A 432 -29.02 -14.07 -0.59
C PRO A 432 -28.14 -15.27 -0.97
N GLU A 433 -28.64 -16.49 -0.79
CA GLU A 433 -28.05 -17.77 -1.21
C GLU A 433 -27.74 -17.84 -2.71
N ILE A 434 -28.30 -16.96 -3.54
CA ILE A 434 -27.89 -16.82 -4.95
C ILE A 434 -26.38 -16.57 -5.08
N LEU A 435 -25.74 -15.96 -4.08
CA LEU A 435 -24.29 -15.73 -4.01
C LEU A 435 -23.47 -17.00 -3.82
N LEU A 436 -24.08 -18.12 -3.39
CA LEU A 436 -23.44 -19.44 -3.39
C LEU A 436 -23.39 -20.05 -4.80
N HIS A 437 -24.20 -19.54 -5.71
CA HIS A 437 -24.35 -20.05 -7.07
C HIS A 437 -23.72 -19.13 -8.11
N ILE A 438 -23.78 -17.82 -7.91
CA ILE A 438 -23.29 -16.80 -8.84
C ILE A 438 -22.54 -15.76 -8.01
N ASN A 439 -21.23 -15.71 -8.16
CA ASN A 439 -20.35 -14.80 -7.42
C ASN A 439 -19.67 -13.74 -8.31
N ASP A 440 -20.02 -13.65 -9.59
CA ASP A 440 -19.55 -12.62 -10.51
C ASP A 440 -20.42 -11.35 -10.39
N PRO A 441 -19.88 -10.23 -9.85
CA PRO A 441 -20.66 -9.02 -9.64
C PRO A 441 -21.19 -8.40 -10.93
N TYR A 442 -20.48 -8.56 -12.06
CA TYR A 442 -20.82 -7.97 -13.34
C TYR A 442 -22.06 -8.62 -13.96
N LEU A 443 -22.31 -9.89 -13.62
CA LEU A 443 -23.46 -10.64 -14.10
C LEU A 443 -24.68 -10.45 -13.19
N LEU A 444 -24.48 -10.38 -11.88
CA LEU A 444 -25.56 -10.41 -10.88
C LEU A 444 -26.12 -9.02 -10.53
N PHE A 445 -25.28 -7.99 -10.48
CA PHE A 445 -25.67 -6.70 -9.91
C PHE A 445 -25.73 -5.57 -10.94
N ASP A 446 -26.57 -4.58 -10.64
CA ASP A 446 -26.41 -3.24 -11.21
C ASP A 446 -25.29 -2.51 -10.46
N PHE A 447 -24.29 -2.00 -11.19
CA PHE A 447 -23.20 -1.20 -10.64
C PHE A 447 -23.66 -0.08 -9.70
N HIS A 448 -24.67 0.71 -10.06
CA HIS A 448 -25.09 1.87 -9.25
C HIS A 448 -25.74 1.45 -7.94
N LEU A 449 -26.54 0.37 -7.98
CA LEU A 449 -27.20 -0.15 -6.79
C LEU A 449 -26.17 -0.85 -5.88
N LEU A 450 -25.22 -1.59 -6.45
CA LEU A 450 -24.13 -2.18 -5.66
C LEU A 450 -23.21 -1.11 -5.06
N LEU A 451 -22.96 -0.01 -5.78
CA LEU A 451 -22.22 1.14 -5.25
C LEU A 451 -22.95 1.79 -4.06
N ALA A 452 -24.29 1.85 -4.10
CA ALA A 452 -25.09 2.30 -2.97
C ALA A 452 -24.95 1.35 -1.77
N VAL A 453 -24.88 0.04 -1.99
CA VAL A 453 -24.59 -0.94 -0.92
C VAL A 453 -23.17 -0.75 -0.36
N PHE A 454 -22.19 -0.43 -1.21
CA PHE A 454 -20.85 -0.08 -0.78
C PHE A 454 -20.84 1.09 0.20
N LYS A 455 -21.49 2.18 -0.21
CA LYS A 455 -21.66 3.40 0.60
C LYS A 455 -22.41 3.15 1.90
N LYS A 456 -23.42 2.27 1.87
CA LYS A 456 -24.30 2.06 3.01
C LYS A 456 -23.72 1.14 4.08
N GLU A 457 -23.11 0.01 3.68
CA GLU A 457 -22.72 -1.05 4.64
C GLU A 457 -21.33 -1.67 4.40
N ILE A 458 -20.87 -1.81 3.16
CA ILE A 458 -19.64 -2.58 2.91
C ILE A 458 -18.37 -1.81 3.33
N ILE A 459 -18.27 -0.50 3.09
CA ILE A 459 -17.02 0.24 3.38
C ILE A 459 -16.75 0.30 4.89
N PHE A 460 -17.72 0.74 5.70
CA PHE A 460 -17.50 0.85 7.15
C PHE A 460 -17.29 -0.54 7.80
N SER A 461 -18.01 -1.56 7.34
CA SER A 461 -17.88 -2.91 7.86
C SER A 461 -16.49 -3.49 7.61
N GLN A 462 -15.94 -3.34 6.40
CA GLN A 462 -14.57 -3.75 6.09
C GLN A 462 -13.56 -3.09 7.03
N LEU A 463 -13.70 -1.78 7.25
CA LEU A 463 -12.79 -1.02 8.10
C LEU A 463 -12.80 -1.51 9.55
N LEU A 464 -13.98 -1.83 10.10
CA LEU A 464 -14.10 -2.36 11.46
C LEU A 464 -13.57 -3.79 11.59
N LEU A 465 -13.89 -4.67 10.63
CA LEU A 465 -13.37 -6.05 10.60
C LEU A 465 -11.85 -6.10 10.51
N GLN A 466 -11.24 -5.11 9.84
CA GLN A 466 -9.81 -5.03 9.61
C GLN A 466 -9.08 -4.01 10.52
N GLN A 467 -9.72 -3.57 11.62
CA GLN A 467 -9.17 -2.54 12.50
C GLN A 467 -7.85 -2.93 13.19
N GLU A 468 -7.62 -4.23 13.38
CA GLU A 468 -6.38 -4.78 13.97
C GLU A 468 -5.26 -4.96 12.95
N ASN A 469 -5.56 -4.90 11.65
CA ASN A 469 -4.58 -5.10 10.60
C ASN A 469 -3.87 -3.78 10.30
N ASP A 470 -2.54 -3.78 10.31
CA ASP A 470 -1.71 -2.61 9.99
C ASP A 470 -1.82 -2.21 8.51
N HIS A 471 -2.03 -3.20 7.62
CA HIS A 471 -2.09 -3.04 6.16
C HIS A 471 -3.34 -3.74 5.59
N PRO A 472 -4.56 -3.24 5.89
CA PRO A 472 -5.79 -3.90 5.52
C PRO A 472 -6.06 -3.79 4.01
N VAL A 473 -6.67 -4.82 3.43
CA VAL A 473 -7.28 -4.74 2.10
C VAL A 473 -8.70 -4.21 2.25
N ILE A 474 -8.95 -3.02 1.72
CA ILE A 474 -10.27 -2.36 1.74
C ILE A 474 -10.64 -1.99 0.32
N PHE A 475 -11.84 -2.42 -0.10
CA PHE A 475 -12.43 -2.00 -1.37
C PHE A 475 -13.44 -0.87 -1.11
N PHE A 476 -13.25 0.26 -1.77
CA PHE A 476 -14.10 1.44 -1.64
C PHE A 476 -15.16 1.55 -2.74
N THR A 477 -15.03 0.78 -3.82
CA THR A 477 -15.99 0.78 -4.93
C THR A 477 -16.17 -0.63 -5.52
N PRO A 478 -17.37 -0.98 -6.03
CA PRO A 478 -17.57 -2.24 -6.77
C PRO A 478 -16.66 -2.39 -7.99
N ALA A 479 -16.12 -1.29 -8.53
CA ALA A 479 -15.18 -1.34 -9.65
C ALA A 479 -13.86 -2.06 -9.30
N GLN A 480 -13.54 -2.18 -8.01
CA GLN A 480 -12.33 -2.86 -7.54
C GLN A 480 -12.49 -4.37 -7.38
N ILE A 481 -13.69 -4.94 -7.52
CA ILE A 481 -13.93 -6.36 -7.26
C ILE A 481 -14.33 -7.13 -8.52
N ASN A 482 -14.00 -8.42 -8.55
CA ASN A 482 -14.41 -9.37 -9.59
C ASN A 482 -15.10 -10.61 -9.03
N VAL A 483 -15.04 -10.82 -7.71
CA VAL A 483 -15.82 -11.84 -7.00
C VAL A 483 -16.47 -11.21 -5.78
N LEU A 484 -17.74 -11.56 -5.56
CA LEU A 484 -18.49 -11.28 -4.33
C LEU A 484 -19.33 -12.51 -4.00
N GLY A 485 -19.06 -13.14 -2.85
CA GLY A 485 -19.74 -14.37 -2.44
C GLY A 485 -19.79 -14.52 -0.92
N TYR A 486 -20.32 -15.64 -0.44
CA TYR A 486 -20.24 -15.98 0.99
C TYR A 486 -18.79 -16.26 1.40
N ALA A 487 -18.43 -15.81 2.60
CA ALA A 487 -17.11 -16.03 3.21
C ALA A 487 -16.97 -17.40 3.90
#